data_AF-A0A1G5SAK4-F1
#
_entry.id   AF-A0A1G5SAK4-F1
#
_cell.length_a   1.000
_cell.length_b   1.000
_cell.length_c   1.000
_cell.angle_alpha   90.00
_cell.angle_beta   90.00
_cell.angle_gamma   90.00
#
_symmetry.space_group_name_H-M   'P 1'
#
loop_
_entity.id
_entity.type
_entity.pdbx_description
1 polymer ?
#
loop_
_entity_poly.entity_id
_entity_poly.type
_entity_poly.pdbx_seq_one_letter_code
_entity_poly.pdbx_strand_id
1 'polypeptide(L)'
;MSCFAGVTDVGCQHRAIVADSHRPKDLPEFNWINTILSKLKTSLVGAYHAFVFTKYGTRYLGAFVYRLYRRFHLEALPLRLFVAAATIGSRPARWLRQAEESF
;
A
#
# COMPACT_ATOMS: atom_id res chain seq x y z
N MET A 1 -7.53 15.42 -15.96
CA MET A 1 -8.38 14.97 -14.83
C MET A 1 -9.78 14.61 -15.34
N SER A 2 -9.96 13.47 -16.03
CA SER A 2 -11.28 13.07 -16.58
C SER A 2 -11.80 11.72 -16.08
N CYS A 3 -11.02 10.99 -15.28
CA CYS A 3 -11.35 9.62 -14.86
C CYS A 3 -12.63 9.52 -14.01
N PHE A 4 -13.09 10.62 -13.41
CA PHE A 4 -14.24 10.64 -12.52
C PHE A 4 -15.57 10.96 -13.21
N ALA A 5 -15.55 11.48 -14.45
CA ALA A 5 -16.77 11.81 -15.19
C ALA A 5 -17.61 10.57 -15.51
N GLY A 6 -16.95 9.43 -15.82
CA GLY A 6 -17.64 8.18 -16.11
C GLY A 6 -18.40 7.59 -14.91
N VAL A 7 -18.09 8.00 -13.67
CA VAL A 7 -18.76 7.53 -12.45
C VAL A 7 -20.12 8.21 -12.28
N THR A 8 -20.22 9.48 -12.66
CA THR A 8 -21.49 10.23 -12.72
C THR A 8 -22.43 9.70 -13.80
N ASP A 9 -21.90 9.25 -14.95
CA ASP A 9 -22.71 8.68 -16.05
C ASP A 9 -23.41 7.37 -15.68
N VAL A 10 -22.81 6.56 -14.79
CA VAL A 10 -23.46 5.36 -14.22
C VAL A 10 -24.33 5.66 -13.01
N GLY A 11 -24.65 6.93 -12.75
CA GLY A 11 -25.55 7.35 -11.66
C GLY A 11 -24.92 7.31 -10.27
N CYS A 12 -23.61 7.11 -10.14
CA CYS A 12 -22.94 7.18 -8.85
C CYS A 12 -22.64 8.64 -8.48
N GLN A 13 -23.06 9.05 -7.29
CA GLN A 13 -22.74 10.38 -6.76
C GLN A 13 -21.29 10.41 -6.25
N HIS A 14 -20.42 11.11 -6.96
CA HIS A 14 -19.04 11.35 -6.54
C HIS A 14 -18.87 12.78 -6.02
N ARG A 15 -18.48 12.94 -4.75
CA ARG A 15 -18.10 14.23 -4.16
C ARG A 15 -16.60 14.24 -3.89
N ALA A 16 -15.85 15.05 -4.65
CA ALA A 16 -14.44 15.28 -4.39
C ALA A 16 -14.29 16.13 -3.13
N ILE A 17 -13.50 15.65 -2.16
CA ILE A 17 -13.16 16.40 -0.95
C ILE A 17 -11.71 16.86 -1.11
N VAL A 18 -11.54 18.15 -1.39
CA VAL A 18 -10.22 18.77 -1.50
C VAL A 18 -9.82 19.25 -0.11
N ALA A 19 -8.89 18.54 0.51
CA ALA A 19 -8.35 18.95 1.80
C ALA A 19 -7.26 20.00 1.59
N ASP A 20 -7.35 21.11 2.32
CA ASP A 20 -6.25 22.07 2.40
C ASP A 20 -5.11 21.47 3.23
N SER A 21 -3.87 21.86 2.95
CA SER A 21 -2.64 21.21 3.45
C SER A 21 -2.56 21.08 4.98
N HIS A 22 -3.33 21.87 5.73
CA HIS A 22 -3.21 22.02 7.18
C HIS A 22 -4.23 21.26 8.04
N ARG A 23 -5.36 20.74 7.52
CA ARG A 23 -6.36 20.03 8.35
C ARG A 23 -7.00 18.76 7.75
N PRO A 24 -6.23 17.73 7.36
CA PRO A 24 -6.81 16.44 6.95
C PRO A 24 -7.42 15.63 8.10
N LYS A 25 -7.13 15.96 9.37
CA LYS A 25 -7.55 15.17 10.55
C LYS A 25 -8.96 15.52 11.04
N ASP A 26 -9.43 16.72 10.74
CA ASP A 26 -10.75 17.20 11.17
C ASP A 26 -11.86 16.76 10.20
N LEU A 27 -11.47 16.19 9.06
CA LEU A 27 -12.39 15.64 8.06
C LEU A 27 -12.74 14.19 8.41
N PRO A 28 -14.00 13.88 8.76
CA PRO A 28 -14.39 12.53 9.14
C PRO A 28 -14.13 11.49 8.04
N GLU A 29 -14.13 11.90 6.77
CA GLU A 29 -13.81 11.05 5.62
C GLU A 29 -12.36 10.58 5.58
N PHE A 30 -11.45 11.24 6.30
CA PHE A 30 -10.03 10.86 6.41
C PHE A 30 -9.70 10.06 7.66
N ASN A 31 -10.65 9.90 8.60
CA ASN A 31 -10.39 9.18 9.85
C ASN A 31 -9.94 7.72 9.62
N TRP A 32 -10.57 7.02 8.67
CA TRP A 32 -10.19 5.65 8.35
C TRP A 32 -8.81 5.59 7.68
N ILE A 33 -8.46 6.59 6.86
CA ILE A 33 -7.13 6.72 6.23
C ILE A 33 -6.07 6.93 7.32
N ASN A 34 -6.29 7.90 8.21
CA ASN A 34 -5.41 8.18 9.34
C ASN A 34 -5.25 6.95 10.23
N THR A 35 -6.32 6.17 10.43
CA THR A 35 -6.26 4.92 11.19
C THR A 35 -5.39 3.87 10.50
N ILE A 36 -5.54 3.69 9.18
CA ILE A 36 -4.71 2.76 8.40
C ILE A 36 -3.25 3.19 8.43
N LEU A 37 -2.96 4.48 8.25
CA LEU A 37 -1.60 5.03 8.30
C LEU A 37 -0.98 4.88 9.69
N SER A 38 -1.76 5.11 10.75
CA SER A 38 -1.31 4.91 12.12
C SER A 38 -0.99 3.43 12.39
N LYS A 39 -1.87 2.51 11.98
CA LYS A 39 -1.62 1.06 12.09
C LYS A 39 -0.40 0.61 11.28
N LEU A 40 -0.23 1.16 10.07
CA LEU A 40 0.95 0.91 9.25
C LEU A 40 2.22 1.36 9.98
N LYS A 41 2.25 2.58 10.50
CA LYS A 41 3.39 3.11 11.26
C LYS A 41 3.71 2.21 12.45
N THR A 42 2.72 1.84 13.25
CA THR A 42 2.92 0.98 14.42
C THR A 42 3.40 -0.41 14.02
N SER A 43 2.85 -1.01 12.96
CA SER A 43 3.32 -2.29 12.44
C SER A 43 4.76 -2.22 11.92
N LEU A 44 5.13 -1.12 11.26
CA LEU A 44 6.50 -0.90 10.79
C LEU A 44 7.47 -0.78 11.96
N VAL A 45 7.15 0.08 12.93
CA VAL A 45 7.98 0.28 14.12
C VAL A 45 8.05 -0.97 14.98
N GLY A 46 6.97 -1.75 15.12
CA GLY A 46 6.92 -2.93 15.98
C GLY A 46 7.54 -4.18 15.36
N ALA A 47 7.18 -4.51 14.11
CA ALA A 47 7.63 -5.74 13.46
C ALA A 47 8.99 -5.58 12.76
N TYR A 48 9.38 -4.36 12.42
CA TYR A 48 10.62 -4.07 11.69
C TYR A 48 11.56 -3.14 12.48
N HIS A 49 11.40 -3.03 13.80
CA HIS A 49 12.21 -2.17 14.67
C HIS A 49 13.72 -2.41 14.51
N ALA A 50 14.11 -3.66 14.29
CA ALA A 50 15.50 -4.09 14.18
C ALA A 50 16.10 -3.89 12.77
N PHE A 51 15.30 -3.53 11.78
CA PHE A 51 15.76 -3.42 10.40
C PHE A 51 15.89 -1.97 10.00
N VAL A 52 17.07 -1.62 9.50
CA VAL A 52 17.42 -0.37 8.82
C VAL A 52 16.31 -0.04 7.81
N PHE A 53 15.27 0.69 8.23
CA PHE A 53 14.05 0.91 7.42
C PHE A 53 14.40 1.59 6.10
N THR A 54 15.42 2.42 6.12
CA THR A 54 16.01 3.05 4.92
C THR A 54 16.46 2.02 3.88
N LYS A 55 16.93 0.84 4.29
CA LYS A 55 17.39 -0.24 3.41
C LYS A 55 16.24 -0.96 2.69
N TYR A 56 15.20 -1.34 3.43
CA TYR A 56 14.16 -2.25 2.93
C TYR A 56 12.75 -1.61 2.86
N GLY A 57 12.62 -0.31 3.11
CA GLY A 57 11.34 0.40 3.23
C GLY A 57 10.41 0.18 2.05
N THR A 58 10.91 0.26 0.82
CA THR A 58 10.13 0.01 -0.41
C THR A 58 9.51 -1.39 -0.44
N ARG A 59 10.24 -2.42 0.02
CA ARG A 59 9.74 -3.80 0.06
C ARG A 59 8.67 -3.98 1.13
N TYR A 60 8.88 -3.39 2.31
CA TYR A 60 7.90 -3.44 3.39
C TYR A 60 6.61 -2.73 3.02
N LEU A 61 6.72 -1.54 2.42
CA LEU A 61 5.55 -0.80 1.94
C LEU A 61 4.83 -1.55 0.82
N GLY A 62 5.57 -2.12 -0.14
CA GLY A 62 5.00 -2.96 -1.19
C GLY A 62 4.22 -4.16 -0.65
N ALA A 63 4.78 -4.87 0.34
CA ALA A 63 4.10 -6.00 0.98
C ALA A 63 2.84 -5.56 1.75
N PHE A 64 2.89 -4.41 2.43
CA PHE A 64 1.73 -3.85 3.10
C PHE A 64 0.63 -3.46 2.11
N VAL A 65 0.97 -2.70 1.07
CA VAL A 65 0.04 -2.28 0.02
C VAL A 65 -0.58 -3.50 -0.66
N TYR A 66 0.23 -4.54 -0.91
CA TYR A 66 -0.24 -5.81 -1.46
C TYR A 66 -1.31 -6.46 -0.57
N ARG A 67 -1.15 -6.47 0.75
CA ARG A 67 -2.16 -6.99 1.68
C ARG A 67 -3.38 -6.05 1.79
N LEU A 68 -3.16 -4.74 1.83
CA LEU A 68 -4.21 -3.74 2.02
C LEU A 68 -5.25 -3.76 0.89
N TYR A 69 -4.82 -3.91 -0.37
CA TYR A 69 -5.73 -4.02 -1.52
C TYR A 69 -6.51 -5.34 -1.55
N ARG A 70 -6.05 -6.36 -0.82
CA ARG A 70 -6.69 -7.68 -0.72
C ARG A 70 -7.22 -7.98 0.67
N ARG A 71 -7.41 -6.95 1.51
CA ARG A 71 -7.76 -7.12 2.92
C ARG A 71 -9.10 -7.85 3.16
N PHE A 72 -9.96 -7.93 2.15
CA PHE A 72 -11.23 -8.67 2.20
C PHE A 72 -11.11 -10.13 1.73
N HIS A 73 -9.97 -10.51 1.16
CA HIS A 73 -9.69 -11.85 0.60
C HIS A 73 -8.29 -12.33 1.00
N LEU A 74 -7.96 -12.16 2.29
CA LEU A 74 -6.65 -12.49 2.84
C LEU A 74 -6.40 -14.00 2.88
N GLU A 75 -7.45 -14.79 2.96
CA GLU A 75 -7.44 -16.26 2.89
C GLU A 75 -6.85 -16.78 1.57
N ALA A 76 -7.03 -16.04 0.47
CA ALA A 76 -6.48 -16.40 -0.84
C ALA A 76 -4.99 -16.04 -1.00
N LEU A 77 -4.40 -15.35 -0.01
CA LEU A 77 -3.06 -14.78 -0.14
C LEU A 77 -1.95 -15.84 -0.25
N PRO A 78 -1.95 -16.96 0.50
CA PRO A 78 -0.93 -18.01 0.36
C PRO A 78 -0.89 -18.60 -1.05
N LEU A 79 -2.05 -18.99 -1.59
CA LEU A 79 -2.15 -19.57 -2.93
C LEU A 79 -1.68 -18.57 -4.00
N ARG A 80 -2.06 -17.29 -3.88
CA ARG A 80 -1.63 -16.25 -4.82
C ARG A 80 -0.13 -16.01 -4.79
N LEU A 81 0.48 -15.99 -3.60
CA LEU A 81 1.93 -15.86 -3.47
C LEU A 81 2.63 -17.09 -4.02
N PHE A 82 2.10 -18.29 -3.79
CA PHE A 82 2.62 -19.53 -4.35
C PHE A 82 2.60 -19.53 -5.88
N VAL A 83 1.46 -19.20 -6.48
CA VAL A 83 1.34 -19.07 -7.94
C VAL A 83 2.32 -18.01 -8.46
N ALA A 84 2.37 -16.83 -7.84
CA ALA A 84 3.29 -15.78 -8.26
C ALA A 84 4.76 -16.22 -8.18
N ALA A 85 5.15 -16.95 -7.13
CA ALA A 85 6.50 -17.50 -6.99
C ALA A 85 6.81 -18.59 -8.02
N ALA A 86 5.83 -19.42 -8.39
CA ALA A 86 5.99 -20.46 -9.40
C ALA A 86 6.03 -19.89 -10.83
N THR A 87 5.35 -18.78 -11.08
CA THR A 87 5.23 -18.19 -12.43
C THR A 87 6.17 -17.02 -12.68
N ILE A 88 6.89 -16.54 -11.66
CA ILE A 88 7.80 -15.40 -11.84
C ILE A 88 8.94 -15.78 -12.79
N GLY A 89 9.10 -15.01 -13.86
CA GLY A 89 10.25 -15.14 -14.75
C GLY A 89 11.56 -14.82 -14.02
N SER A 90 12.69 -15.28 -14.58
CA SER A 90 14.02 -15.01 -14.03
C SER A 90 14.23 -13.52 -13.78
N ARG A 91 14.71 -13.17 -12.59
CA ARG A 91 15.02 -11.79 -12.20
C ARG A 91 16.54 -11.63 -12.05
N PRO A 92 17.13 -10.57 -12.64
CA PRO A 92 18.55 -10.28 -12.46
C PRO A 92 18.91 -10.11 -10.97
N ALA A 93 20.12 -10.53 -10.59
CA ALA A 93 20.59 -10.40 -9.21
C ALA A 93 20.52 -8.95 -8.69
N ARG A 94 20.83 -7.95 -9.52
CA ARG A 94 20.67 -6.52 -9.19
C ARG A 94 19.25 -6.15 -8.78
N TRP A 95 18.25 -6.75 -9.41
CA TRP A 95 16.85 -6.49 -9.09
C TRP A 95 16.48 -7.11 -7.74
N LEU A 96 16.94 -8.34 -7.50
CA LEU A 96 16.77 -9.04 -6.21
C LEU A 96 17.56 -8.38 -5.07
N ARG A 97 18.62 -7.65 -5.38
CA ARG A 97 19.48 -6.92 -4.42
C ARG A 97 19.30 -5.42 -4.46
N GLN A 98 18.27 -4.90 -5.12
CA GLN A 98 18.05 -3.46 -5.24
C GLN A 98 18.01 -2.74 -3.88
N ALA A 99 17.49 -3.39 -2.84
CA ALA A 99 17.49 -2.87 -1.47
C ALA A 99 18.89 -2.85 -0.81
N GLU A 100 19.81 -3.70 -1.27
CA GLU A 100 21.19 -3.82 -0.77
C GLU A 100 22.18 -2.95 -1.54
N GLU A 101 21.89 -2.66 -2.81
CA GLU A 101 22.74 -1.86 -3.72
C GLU A 101 22.44 -0.35 -3.66
N SER A 102 21.40 0.09 -2.94
CA SER A 102 20.98 1.51 -2.88
C SER A 102 21.75 2.36 -1.85
N PHE A 103 23.04 2.10 -1.62
CA PHE A 103 23.89 2.87 -0.70
C PHE A 103 25.04 3.55 -1.41
#